data_AF-A0A969YKF3-F1
#
_entry.id   AF-A0A969YKF3-F1
#
_cell.length_a   1.000
_cell.length_b   1.000
_cell.length_c   1.000
_cell.angle_alpha   90.00
_cell.angle_beta   90.00
_cell.angle_gamma   90.00
#
_symmetry.space_group_name_H-M   'P 1'
#
loop_
_entity.id
_entity.type
_entity.pdbx_description
1 polymer ?
#
loop_
_entity_poly.entity_id
_entity_poly.type
_entity_poly.pdbx_seq_one_letter_code
_entity_poly.pdbx_strand_id
1 'polypeptide(L)'
;SHMGIVGLGLSTVTVDGLNGAVFQMFAHGVMTALLFSSVGYIYDRTHTKMIAELGGLSHIMPVASGYFILAAMASMGVPGLASFWGELVVFIAAFKVYPVRGAVAVLALVISALFMLRVVQQTFYGSGHEKHAGLPDVPFSLGIPRMILAAVLVCFGLYPTLLFDMIETASVPFMNGLP
;
A
#
# COMPACT_ATOMS: atom_id res chain seq x y z
N SER A 1 3.82 9.91 4.18
CA SER A 1 3.06 8.71 4.56
C SER A 1 1.68 8.76 3.92
N HIS A 2 1.00 7.62 3.78
CA HIS A 2 -0.30 7.55 3.10
C HIS A 2 -1.39 8.42 3.75
N MET A 3 -1.44 8.51 5.08
CA MET A 3 -2.40 9.40 5.76
C MET A 3 -2.09 10.87 5.55
N GLY A 4 -0.83 11.23 5.32
CA GLY A 4 -0.47 12.59 4.88
C GLY A 4 -1.05 12.93 3.51
N ILE A 5 -1.13 11.96 2.60
CA ILE A 5 -1.76 12.13 1.28
C ILE A 5 -3.28 12.30 1.45
N VAL A 6 -3.93 11.50 2.29
CA VAL A 6 -5.35 11.69 2.62
C VAL A 6 -5.59 13.11 3.14
N GLY A 7 -4.79 13.58 4.09
CA GLY A 7 -4.88 14.95 4.61
C GLY A 7 -4.68 16.01 3.52
N LEU A 8 -3.72 15.81 2.61
CA LEU A 8 -3.51 16.69 1.45
C LEU A 8 -4.76 16.74 0.55
N GLY A 9 -5.34 15.59 0.22
CA GLY A 9 -6.56 15.49 -0.60
C GLY A 9 -7.74 16.26 0.00
N LEU A 10 -8.00 16.03 1.29
CA LEU A 10 -9.03 16.75 2.03
C LEU A 10 -8.78 18.27 2.07
N SER A 11 -7.51 18.68 2.20
CA SER A 11 -7.13 20.11 2.24
C SER A 11 -7.31 20.86 0.90
N THR A 12 -7.53 20.14 -0.21
CA THR A 12 -7.79 20.77 -1.51
C THR A 12 -9.20 21.35 -1.58
N VAL A 13 -10.14 20.84 -0.77
CA VAL A 13 -11.57 21.22 -0.81
C VAL A 13 -12.12 21.10 -2.24
N THR A 14 -11.77 20.01 -2.92
CA THR A 14 -12.27 19.66 -4.25
C THR A 14 -12.90 18.28 -4.25
N VAL A 15 -13.84 18.04 -5.17
CA VAL A 15 -14.44 16.71 -5.36
C VAL A 15 -13.36 15.67 -5.67
N ASP A 16 -12.45 15.98 -6.61
CA ASP A 16 -11.32 15.10 -6.95
C ASP A 16 -10.49 14.77 -5.70
N GLY A 17 -10.10 15.76 -4.91
CA GLY A 17 -9.28 15.57 -3.72
C GLY A 17 -9.98 14.75 -2.63
N LEU A 18 -11.28 14.94 -2.44
CA LEU A 18 -12.09 14.13 -1.51
C LEU A 18 -12.22 12.69 -2.01
N ASN A 19 -12.51 12.49 -3.31
CA ASN A 19 -12.61 11.16 -3.92
C ASN A 19 -11.32 10.38 -3.77
N GLY A 20 -10.20 10.99 -4.13
CA GLY A 20 -8.88 10.39 -4.00
C GLY A 20 -8.54 10.09 -2.53
N ALA A 21 -8.89 10.98 -1.61
CA ALA A 21 -8.67 10.77 -0.17
C ALA A 21 -9.46 9.57 0.37
N VAL A 22 -10.75 9.45 0.05
CA VAL A 22 -11.60 8.32 0.48
C VAL A 22 -11.12 7.01 -0.13
N PHE A 23 -10.81 7.01 -1.43
CA PHE A 23 -10.25 5.85 -2.10
C PHE A 23 -8.94 5.41 -1.42
N GLN A 24 -8.06 6.37 -1.12
CA GLN A 24 -6.79 6.11 -0.47
C GLN A 24 -6.95 5.57 0.96
N MET A 25 -7.94 6.04 1.73
CA MET A 25 -8.24 5.48 3.05
C MET A 25 -8.61 3.99 2.96
N PHE A 26 -9.44 3.63 1.99
CA PHE A 26 -9.80 2.23 1.72
C PHE A 26 -8.58 1.41 1.29
N ALA A 27 -7.86 1.86 0.26
CA ALA A 27 -6.71 1.14 -0.29
C ALA A 27 -5.60 0.95 0.77
N HIS A 28 -5.31 2.00 1.54
CA HIS A 28 -4.35 1.94 2.63
C HIS A 28 -4.76 0.94 3.73
N GLY A 29 -6.05 0.88 4.10
CA GLY A 29 -6.55 -0.08 5.07
C GLY A 29 -6.32 -1.53 4.63
N VAL A 30 -6.64 -1.85 3.37
CA VAL A 30 -6.44 -3.20 2.81
C VAL A 30 -4.95 -3.54 2.70
N MET A 31 -4.14 -2.59 2.21
CA MET A 31 -2.69 -2.75 2.07
C MET A 31 -2.02 -2.98 3.42
N THR A 32 -2.35 -2.18 4.44
CA THR A 32 -1.77 -2.33 5.78
C THR A 32 -2.17 -3.63 6.43
N ALA A 33 -3.42 -4.08 6.26
CA ALA A 33 -3.86 -5.39 6.75
C ALA A 33 -3.02 -6.53 6.13
N LEU A 34 -2.75 -6.47 4.82
CA LEU A 34 -1.92 -7.48 4.16
C LEU A 34 -0.45 -7.41 4.63
N LEU A 35 0.09 -6.20 4.77
CA LEU A 35 1.45 -5.98 5.23
C LEU A 35 1.66 -6.50 6.65
N PHE A 36 0.81 -6.10 7.60
CA PHE A 36 0.91 -6.56 8.99
C PHE A 36 0.61 -8.05 9.14
N SER A 37 -0.31 -8.61 8.36
CA SER A 37 -0.57 -10.06 8.35
C SER A 37 0.63 -10.86 7.86
N SER A 38 1.37 -10.35 6.88
CA SER A 38 2.57 -10.99 6.33
C SER A 38 3.75 -10.86 7.30
N VAL A 39 3.99 -9.66 7.83
CA VAL A 39 5.03 -9.41 8.86
C VAL A 39 4.77 -10.25 10.11
N GLY A 40 3.51 -10.34 10.56
CA GLY A 40 3.15 -11.14 11.72
C GLY A 40 3.51 -12.62 11.55
N TYR A 41 3.28 -13.18 10.36
CA TYR A 41 3.67 -14.55 10.05
C TYR A 41 5.19 -14.74 10.02
N ILE A 42 5.92 -13.84 9.37
CA ILE A 42 7.39 -13.90 9.32
C ILE A 42 7.97 -13.80 10.74
N TYR A 43 7.44 -12.89 11.56
CA TYR A 43 7.89 -12.70 12.93
C TYR A 43 7.63 -13.91 13.82
N ASP A 44 6.46 -14.54 13.72
CA ASP A 44 6.11 -15.76 14.46
C ASP A 44 7.12 -16.90 14.24
N ARG A 45 7.80 -16.92 13.07
CA ARG A 45 8.79 -17.95 12.73
C ARG A 45 10.22 -17.53 12.98
N THR A 46 10.56 -16.29 12.67
CA THR A 46 11.93 -15.79 12.78
C THR A 46 12.27 -15.21 14.16
N HIS A 47 11.25 -14.84 14.95
CA HIS A 47 11.36 -14.17 16.25
C HIS A 47 12.24 -12.91 16.25
N THR A 48 12.42 -12.30 15.08
CA THR A 48 13.22 -11.08 14.92
C THR A 48 12.50 -10.10 14.00
N LYS A 49 12.68 -8.81 14.27
CA LYS A 49 12.22 -7.70 13.41
C LYS A 49 13.41 -6.95 12.80
N MET A 50 14.62 -7.45 13.04
CA MET A 50 15.84 -6.83 12.57
C MET A 50 16.02 -7.16 11.09
N ILE A 51 15.86 -6.16 10.22
CA ILE A 51 15.98 -6.32 8.75
C ILE A 51 17.31 -6.99 8.37
N ALA A 52 18.40 -6.64 9.06
CA ALA A 52 19.73 -7.21 8.84
C ALA A 52 19.81 -8.73 9.05
N GLU A 53 18.91 -9.32 9.86
CA GLU A 53 18.87 -10.75 10.17
C GLU A 53 17.89 -11.53 9.28
N LEU A 54 17.13 -10.85 8.42
CA LEU A 54 16.04 -11.47 7.67
C LEU A 54 16.37 -11.75 6.20
N GLY A 55 17.60 -11.53 5.73
CA GLY A 55 17.95 -11.67 4.31
C GLY A 55 17.62 -13.04 3.70
N GLY A 56 17.25 -13.03 2.41
CA GLY A 56 17.02 -14.22 1.58
C GLY A 56 15.71 -14.98 1.81
N LEU A 57 14.72 -14.38 2.49
CA LEU A 57 13.46 -15.07 2.80
C LEU A 57 12.64 -15.49 1.58
N SER A 58 12.83 -14.88 0.40
CA SER A 58 12.12 -15.29 -0.81
C SER A 58 12.42 -16.72 -1.24
N HIS A 59 13.61 -17.24 -0.90
CA HIS A 59 13.98 -18.63 -1.18
C HIS A 59 13.49 -19.61 -0.10
N ILE A 60 13.23 -19.13 1.11
CA ILE A 60 12.86 -19.95 2.27
C ILE A 60 11.33 -20.05 2.39
N MET A 61 10.63 -18.91 2.30
CA MET A 61 9.18 -18.78 2.43
C MET A 61 8.62 -17.92 1.28
N PRO A 62 8.64 -18.43 0.03
CA PRO A 62 8.24 -17.67 -1.16
C PRO A 62 6.81 -17.14 -1.10
N VAL A 63 5.85 -17.86 -0.51
CA VAL A 63 4.45 -17.43 -0.42
C VAL A 63 4.29 -16.28 0.57
N ALA A 64 4.88 -16.40 1.77
CA ALA A 64 4.92 -15.29 2.74
C ALA A 64 5.56 -14.03 2.14
N SER A 65 6.67 -14.23 1.43
CA SER A 65 7.42 -13.17 0.75
C SER A 65 6.58 -12.51 -0.35
N GLY A 66 5.86 -13.30 -1.16
CA GLY A 66 4.99 -12.79 -2.21
C GLY A 66 3.89 -11.88 -1.68
N TYR A 67 3.22 -12.26 -0.59
CA TYR A 67 2.20 -11.39 0.02
C TYR A 67 2.79 -10.08 0.55
N PHE A 68 3.94 -10.14 1.22
CA PHE A 68 4.61 -8.93 1.71
C PHE A 68 5.02 -8.03 0.54
N ILE A 69 5.64 -8.60 -0.50
CA ILE A 69 6.11 -7.84 -1.67
C ILE A 69 4.92 -7.20 -2.40
N LEU A 70 3.79 -7.89 -2.55
CA LEU A 70 2.59 -7.31 -3.14
C LEU A 70 2.05 -6.14 -2.31
N ALA A 71 2.00 -6.29 -0.98
CA ALA A 71 1.62 -5.18 -0.09
C ALA A 71 2.61 -4.02 -0.17
N ALA A 72 3.91 -4.30 -0.26
CA ALA A 72 4.97 -3.32 -0.42
C ALA A 72 4.82 -2.56 -1.74
N MET A 73 4.53 -3.25 -2.85
CA MET A 73 4.25 -2.62 -4.14
C MET A 73 3.01 -1.74 -4.08
N ALA A 74 1.94 -2.17 -3.40
CA ALA A 74 0.77 -1.33 -3.17
C ALA A 74 1.10 -0.10 -2.33
N SER A 75 1.98 -0.22 -1.34
CA SER A 75 2.49 0.88 -0.51
C SER A 75 3.38 1.86 -1.30
N MET A 76 4.04 1.41 -2.37
CA MET A 76 4.85 2.27 -3.24
C MET A 76 4.04 2.99 -4.32
N GLY A 77 2.73 2.77 -4.39
CA GLY A 77 1.88 3.36 -5.42
C GLY A 77 2.20 2.80 -6.81
N VAL A 78 2.49 1.50 -6.94
CA VAL A 78 2.75 0.89 -8.24
C VAL A 78 1.46 0.86 -9.09
N PRO A 79 1.51 1.30 -10.37
CA PRO A 79 0.36 1.20 -11.27
C PRO A 79 -0.21 -0.22 -11.36
N GLY A 80 -1.54 -0.33 -11.37
CA GLY A 80 -2.24 -1.62 -11.35
C GLY A 80 -2.60 -2.14 -9.95
N LEU A 81 -2.26 -1.40 -8.88
CA LEU A 81 -2.70 -1.66 -7.51
C LEU A 81 -3.55 -0.50 -6.99
N ALA A 82 -4.49 -0.79 -6.10
CA ALA A 82 -5.51 0.18 -5.64
C ALA A 82 -4.92 1.52 -5.16
N SER A 83 -3.87 1.51 -4.32
CA SER A 83 -3.31 2.74 -3.73
C SER A 83 -2.83 3.76 -4.77
N PHE A 84 -2.35 3.31 -5.93
CA PHE A 84 -1.88 4.21 -7.00
C PHE A 84 -2.97 5.19 -7.43
N TRP A 85 -4.21 4.71 -7.60
CA TRP A 85 -5.30 5.54 -8.10
C TRP A 85 -5.75 6.59 -7.10
N GLY A 86 -5.85 6.23 -5.82
CA GLY A 86 -6.17 7.19 -4.76
C GLY A 86 -5.12 8.29 -4.66
N GLU A 87 -3.83 7.90 -4.67
CA GLU A 87 -2.72 8.85 -4.59
C GLU A 87 -2.64 9.77 -5.83
N LEU A 88 -2.79 9.20 -7.03
CA LEU A 88 -2.75 9.96 -8.27
C LEU A 88 -3.81 11.05 -8.31
N VAL A 89 -5.05 10.72 -7.98
CA VAL A 89 -6.16 11.69 -7.97
C VAL A 89 -5.92 12.80 -6.94
N VAL A 90 -5.44 12.45 -5.74
CA VAL A 90 -5.06 13.44 -4.74
C VAL A 90 -3.96 14.36 -5.25
N PHE A 91 -2.92 13.83 -5.90
CA PHE A 91 -1.85 14.66 -6.43
C PHE A 91 -2.34 15.59 -7.54
N ILE A 92 -3.18 15.10 -8.46
CA ILE A 92 -3.76 15.94 -9.51
C ILE A 92 -4.54 17.11 -8.89
N ALA A 93 -5.38 16.85 -7.89
CA ALA A 93 -6.11 17.89 -7.17
C ALA A 93 -5.15 18.85 -6.44
N ALA A 94 -4.14 18.31 -5.75
CA ALA A 94 -3.16 19.09 -5.01
C ALA A 94 -2.28 19.96 -5.91
N PHE A 95 -1.95 19.52 -7.12
CA PHE A 95 -1.22 20.34 -8.10
C PHE A 95 -2.06 21.49 -8.64
N LYS A 96 -3.37 21.28 -8.84
CA LYS A 96 -4.29 22.34 -9.26
C LYS A 96 -4.44 23.42 -8.19
N VAL A 97 -4.49 23.03 -6.91
CA VAL A 97 -4.74 23.97 -5.79
C VAL A 97 -3.43 24.54 -5.19
N TYR A 98 -2.41 23.70 -5.02
CA TYR A 98 -1.13 24.04 -4.38
C TYR A 98 0.09 23.57 -5.19
N PRO A 99 0.40 24.19 -6.35
CA PRO A 99 1.42 23.66 -7.28
C PRO A 99 2.78 23.33 -6.65
N VAL A 100 3.32 24.25 -5.83
CA VAL A 100 4.63 24.08 -5.17
C VAL A 100 4.56 23.02 -4.06
N ARG A 101 3.52 23.02 -3.24
CA ARG A 101 3.37 22.07 -2.12
C ARG A 101 3.04 20.66 -2.63
N GLY A 102 2.26 20.56 -3.71
CA GLY A 102 1.95 19.33 -4.42
C GLY A 102 3.22 18.67 -4.97
N ALA A 103 4.13 19.45 -5.56
CA ALA A 103 5.43 18.93 -6.01
C ALA A 103 6.26 18.35 -4.86
N VAL A 104 6.31 19.04 -3.71
CA VAL A 104 7.01 18.55 -2.52
C VAL A 104 6.37 17.25 -1.99
N ALA A 105 5.04 17.13 -2.04
CA ALA A 105 4.34 15.92 -1.61
C ALA A 105 4.69 14.70 -2.48
N VAL A 106 4.83 14.87 -3.81
CA VAL A 106 5.28 13.80 -4.71
C VAL A 106 6.72 13.37 -4.38
N LEU A 107 7.62 14.31 -4.11
CA LEU A 107 9.00 13.98 -3.69
C LEU A 107 9.01 13.16 -2.39
N ALA A 108 8.16 13.51 -1.42
CA ALA A 108 8.04 12.77 -0.17
C ALA A 108 7.54 11.32 -0.40
N LEU A 109 6.66 11.11 -1.39
CA LEU A 109 6.25 9.77 -1.79
C LEU A 109 7.42 8.97 -2.38
N VAL A 110 8.22 9.57 -3.25
CA VAL A 110 9.39 8.90 -3.84
C VAL A 110 10.35 8.42 -2.74
N ILE A 111 10.61 9.25 -1.73
CA ILE A 111 11.44 8.86 -0.57
C ILE A 111 10.82 7.68 0.18
N SER A 112 9.51 7.70 0.41
CA SER A 112 8.78 6.60 1.06
C SER A 112 8.89 5.31 0.25
N ALA A 113 8.80 5.40 -1.08
CA ALA A 113 8.93 4.24 -1.96
C ALA A 113 10.34 3.67 -1.95
N LEU A 114 11.37 4.52 -1.99
CA LEU A 114 12.77 4.09 -1.87
C LEU A 114 13.06 3.39 -0.54
N PHE A 115 12.49 3.87 0.56
CA PHE A 115 12.58 3.20 1.85
C PHE A 115 11.96 1.81 1.78
N MET A 116 10.73 1.68 1.26
CA MET A 116 10.05 0.39 1.19
C MET A 116 10.78 -0.60 0.26
N LEU A 117 11.32 -0.11 -0.85
CA LEU A 117 12.13 -0.92 -1.77
C LEU A 117 13.39 -1.47 -1.08
N ARG A 118 14.08 -0.65 -0.27
CA ARG A 118 15.22 -1.11 0.53
C ARG A 118 14.81 -2.20 1.52
N VAL A 119 13.67 -2.05 2.19
CA VAL A 119 13.15 -3.08 3.11
C VAL A 119 12.92 -4.39 2.36
N VAL A 120 12.28 -4.33 1.20
CA VAL A 120 12.05 -5.52 0.35
C VAL A 120 13.38 -6.16 -0.07
N GLN A 121 14.33 -5.36 -0.56
CA GLN A 121 15.63 -5.84 -1.01
C GLN A 121 16.43 -6.53 0.10
N GLN A 122 16.48 -5.93 1.29
CA GLN A 122 17.28 -6.45 2.40
C GLN A 122 16.62 -7.65 3.12
N THR A 123 15.30 -7.73 3.10
CA THR A 123 14.54 -8.78 3.79
C THR A 123 14.33 -10.01 2.89
N PHE A 124 13.91 -9.82 1.65
CA PHE A 124 13.50 -10.97 0.83
C PHE A 124 14.61 -11.45 -0.10
N TYR A 125 15.44 -10.54 -0.59
CA TYR A 125 16.52 -10.83 -1.51
C TYR A 125 17.88 -10.87 -0.79
N GLY A 126 18.93 -11.29 -1.52
CA GLY A 126 20.29 -11.40 -0.99
C GLY A 126 20.63 -12.78 -0.42
N SER A 127 21.75 -12.86 0.29
CA SER A 127 22.23 -14.10 0.91
C SER A 127 21.34 -14.47 2.10
N GLY A 128 20.81 -15.70 2.07
CA GLY A 128 20.02 -16.26 3.17
C GLY A 128 20.85 -16.49 4.42
N HIS A 129 20.21 -16.39 5.59
CA HIS A 129 20.81 -16.82 6.85
C HIS A 129 20.53 -18.31 7.09
N GLU A 130 21.57 -19.10 7.39
CA GLU A 130 21.42 -20.53 7.72
C GLU A 130 20.45 -20.77 8.88
N LYS A 131 20.35 -19.81 9.83
CA LYS A 131 19.42 -19.84 10.96
C LYS A 131 17.96 -19.98 10.56
N HIS A 132 17.60 -19.50 9.37
CA HIS A 132 16.23 -19.54 8.85
C HIS A 132 16.01 -20.67 7.85
N ALA A 133 17.04 -21.49 7.59
CA ALA A 133 16.92 -22.65 6.72
C ALA A 133 15.88 -23.63 7.29
N GLY A 134 14.94 -24.05 6.45
CA GLY A 134 13.90 -25.02 6.84
C GLY A 134 12.69 -24.43 7.57
N LEU A 135 12.56 -23.10 7.66
CA LEU A 135 11.31 -22.50 8.13
C LEU A 135 10.16 -22.88 7.16
N PRO A 136 9.00 -23.31 7.68
CA PRO A 136 7.86 -23.64 6.84
C PRO A 136 7.24 -22.36 6.26
N ASP A 137 6.72 -22.49 5.04
CA ASP A 137 5.97 -21.43 4.38
C ASP A 137 4.48 -21.43 4.80
N VAL A 138 3.76 -20.39 4.40
CA VAL A 138 2.35 -20.16 4.72
C VAL A 138 1.50 -21.35 4.23
N PRO A 139 0.82 -22.09 5.13
CA PRO A 139 -0.11 -23.12 4.71
C PRO A 139 -1.33 -22.47 4.06
N PHE A 140 -1.97 -23.21 3.14
CA PHE A 140 -3.10 -22.70 2.36
C PHE A 140 -4.21 -22.07 3.21
N SER A 141 -4.56 -22.68 4.35
CA SER A 141 -5.57 -22.17 5.28
C SER A 141 -5.25 -20.77 5.82
N LEU A 142 -3.99 -20.51 6.18
CA LEU A 142 -3.53 -19.18 6.60
C LEU A 142 -3.34 -18.24 5.41
N GLY A 143 -3.19 -18.77 4.19
CA GLY A 143 -3.11 -17.99 2.96
C GLY A 143 -4.42 -17.30 2.57
N ILE A 144 -5.58 -17.87 2.91
CA ILE A 144 -6.90 -17.39 2.46
C ILE A 144 -7.14 -15.89 2.76
N PRO A 145 -6.95 -15.38 4.00
CA PRO A 145 -7.16 -13.96 4.27
C PRO A 145 -6.23 -13.06 3.44
N ARG A 146 -4.98 -13.49 3.23
CA ARG A 146 -3.99 -12.74 2.44
C ARG A 146 -4.33 -12.74 0.95
N MET A 147 -4.82 -13.86 0.43
CA MET A 147 -5.33 -13.94 -0.95
C MET A 147 -6.50 -12.98 -1.17
N ILE A 148 -7.44 -12.91 -0.23
CA ILE A 148 -8.58 -11.99 -0.32
C ILE A 148 -8.09 -10.54 -0.34
N LEU A 149 -7.21 -10.16 0.59
CA LEU A 149 -6.66 -8.80 0.65
C LEU A 149 -5.87 -8.45 -0.62
N ALA A 150 -5.03 -9.36 -1.11
CA ALA A 150 -4.29 -9.20 -2.35
C ALA A 150 -5.23 -9.06 -3.56
N ALA A 151 -6.27 -9.90 -3.64
CA ALA A 151 -7.27 -9.82 -4.69
C ALA A 151 -7.99 -8.47 -4.66
N VAL A 152 -8.38 -7.95 -3.50
CA VAL A 152 -9.00 -6.63 -3.38
C VAL A 152 -8.07 -5.53 -3.91
N LEU A 153 -6.78 -5.54 -3.53
CA LEU A 153 -5.80 -4.56 -4.01
C LEU A 153 -5.62 -4.60 -5.53
N VAL A 154 -5.59 -5.80 -6.12
CA VAL A 154 -5.45 -5.98 -7.57
C VAL A 154 -6.75 -5.63 -8.29
N CYS A 155 -7.91 -6.09 -7.81
CA CYS A 155 -9.21 -5.83 -8.43
C CYS A 155 -9.50 -4.32 -8.53
N PHE A 156 -9.34 -3.57 -7.44
CA PHE A 156 -9.51 -2.11 -7.47
C PHE A 156 -8.32 -1.38 -8.09
N GLY A 157 -7.18 -2.05 -8.27
CA GLY A 157 -6.07 -1.56 -9.07
C GLY A 157 -6.29 -1.66 -10.58
N LEU A 158 -7.01 -2.69 -11.04
CA LEU A 158 -7.36 -2.89 -12.45
C LEU A 158 -8.66 -2.18 -12.83
N TYR A 159 -9.64 -2.17 -11.92
CA TYR A 159 -10.96 -1.59 -12.11
C TYR A 159 -11.26 -0.55 -11.02
N PRO A 160 -10.55 0.60 -10.99
CA PRO A 160 -10.73 1.62 -9.96
C PRO A 160 -12.10 2.29 -10.01
N THR A 161 -12.74 2.34 -11.19
CA THR A 161 -14.06 2.97 -11.39
C THR A 161 -15.13 2.38 -10.48
N LEU A 162 -15.07 1.08 -10.19
CA LEU A 162 -16.04 0.42 -9.30
C LEU A 162 -16.14 1.07 -7.93
N LEU A 163 -15.00 1.55 -7.40
CA LEU A 163 -14.98 2.22 -6.11
C LEU A 163 -15.14 3.74 -6.26
N PHE A 164 -14.57 4.36 -7.30
CA PHE A 164 -14.77 5.79 -7.54
C PHE A 164 -16.22 6.16 -7.79
N ASP A 165 -16.95 5.41 -8.62
CA ASP A 165 -18.36 5.66 -8.92
C ASP A 165 -19.20 5.60 -7.64
N MET A 166 -18.88 4.64 -6.75
CA MET A 166 -19.52 4.52 -5.44
C MET A 166 -19.21 5.74 -4.55
N ILE A 167 -17.95 6.15 -4.46
CA ILE A 167 -17.54 7.31 -3.67
C ILE A 167 -18.19 8.59 -4.19
N GLU A 168 -18.24 8.78 -5.51
CA GLU A 168 -18.82 9.96 -6.17
C GLU A 168 -20.28 10.19 -5.82
N THR A 169 -21.05 9.11 -5.65
CA THR A 169 -22.47 9.22 -5.26
C THR A 169 -22.69 9.94 -3.93
N ALA A 170 -21.69 9.90 -3.03
CA ALA A 170 -21.74 10.55 -1.73
C ALA A 170 -20.92 11.85 -1.68
N SER A 171 -19.75 11.89 -2.34
CA SER A 171 -18.82 13.00 -2.24
C SER A 171 -19.29 14.25 -3.00
N VAL A 172 -19.93 14.10 -4.16
CA VAL A 172 -20.42 15.24 -4.96
C VAL A 172 -21.52 16.00 -4.21
N PRO A 173 -22.60 15.35 -3.69
CA PRO A 173 -23.59 16.03 -2.86
C PRO A 173 -22.98 16.67 -1.62
N PHE A 174 -22.04 15.98 -0.96
CA PHE A 174 -21.36 16.51 0.22
C PHE A 174 -20.60 17.80 -0.08
N MET A 175 -19.80 17.83 -1.15
CA MET A 175 -19.04 19.01 -1.55
C MET A 175 -19.94 20.17 -2.00
N ASN A 176 -21.02 19.88 -2.72
CA ASN A 176 -21.99 20.90 -3.15
C ASN A 176 -22.83 21.47 -1.98
N GLY A 177 -22.90 20.75 -0.86
CA GLY A 177 -23.60 21.18 0.35
C GLY A 177 -22.73 21.99 1.31
N LEU A 178 -21.44 22.21 1.01
CA LEU A 178 -20.58 23.05 1.83
C LEU A 178 -20.98 24.53 1.69
N PRO A 179 -20.97 25.30 2.80
CA PRO A 179 -21.34 26.72 2.80
C PRO A 179 -20.34 27.62 2.08
#